data_AF-B0LSR1-F1
#
_entry.id   AF-B0LSR1-F1
#
_cell.length_a   1.000
_cell.length_b   1.000
_cell.length_c   1.000
_cell.angle_alpha   90.00
_cell.angle_beta   90.00
_cell.angle_gamma   90.00
#
_symmetry.space_group_name_H-M   'P 1'
#
loop_
_entity.id
_entity.type
_entity.pdbx_description
1 polymer ?
#
loop_
_entity_poly.entity_id
_entity_poly.type
_entity_poly.pdbx_seq_one_letter_code
_entity_poly.pdbx_strand_id
1 'polypeptide(L)'
;DSAGTVTAFYLSSQNSEHDEIDFEFLGNRTGQPYILQTNVFTGGKGDREQRIYLWFDPTKEYHRYSVLWNMDQIVFLVDDIPIRVFKNCKDLGSEIPFQPTHENFNSLWNA
;
A
#
# COMPACT_ATOMS: atom_id res chain seq x y z
N ASP A 1 -16.98 -9.21 12.80
CA ASP A 1 -16.36 -10.11 11.81
C ASP A 1 -16.04 -9.28 10.58
N SER A 2 -14.83 -9.37 10.03
CA SER A 2 -14.40 -8.62 8.84
C SER A 2 -13.77 -9.52 7.76
N ALA A 3 -13.91 -10.85 7.88
CA ALA A 3 -13.42 -11.78 6.88
C ALA A 3 -13.99 -11.46 5.49
N GLY A 4 -13.13 -11.44 4.47
CA GLY A 4 -13.49 -11.12 3.08
C GLY A 4 -13.54 -9.62 2.77
N THR A 5 -13.41 -8.74 3.75
CA THR A 5 -13.33 -7.29 3.47
C THR A 5 -11.91 -6.83 3.20
N VAL A 6 -11.78 -5.84 2.32
CA VAL A 6 -10.54 -5.08 2.11
C VAL A 6 -10.85 -3.61 2.35
N THR A 7 -10.14 -3.01 3.30
CA THR A 7 -10.06 -1.54 3.41
C THR A 7 -8.80 -1.10 2.70
N ALA A 8 -8.90 -0.18 1.74
CA ALA A 8 -7.76 0.28 0.95
C ALA A 8 -7.53 1.78 1.13
N PHE A 9 -6.26 2.15 1.26
CA PHE A 9 -5.75 3.51 1.15
C PHE A 9 -4.64 3.50 0.11
N TYR A 10 -4.84 4.21 -1.00
CA TYR A 10 -3.95 4.09 -2.14
C TYR A 10 -3.82 5.39 -2.95
N LEU A 11 -2.68 5.51 -3.63
CA LEU A 11 -2.41 6.55 -4.63
C LEU A 11 -2.44 5.87 -5.99
N SER A 12 -3.23 6.37 -6.94
CA SER A 12 -3.27 5.82 -8.29
C SER A 12 -3.33 6.91 -9.36
N SER A 13 -2.81 6.60 -10.53
CA SER A 13 -2.90 7.44 -11.73
C SER A 13 -3.97 6.91 -12.68
N GLN A 14 -4.57 7.79 -13.48
CA GLN A 14 -5.86 7.53 -14.14
C GLN A 14 -5.75 6.90 -15.55
N ASN A 15 -4.69 6.17 -15.88
CA ASN A 15 -4.50 5.59 -17.22
C ASN A 15 -4.26 4.08 -17.24
N SER A 16 -4.19 3.49 -18.43
CA SER A 16 -4.00 2.03 -18.61
C SER A 16 -2.64 1.53 -18.14
N GLU A 17 -1.63 2.41 -18.13
CA GLU A 17 -0.28 2.14 -17.63
C GLU A 17 -0.10 2.83 -16.27
N HIS A 18 -1.11 2.72 -15.40
CA HIS A 18 -1.12 3.43 -14.14
C HIS A 18 0.03 3.00 -13.24
N ASP A 19 0.58 3.99 -12.55
CA ASP A 19 1.33 3.78 -11.33
C ASP A 19 0.37 3.79 -10.13
N GLU A 20 0.62 2.92 -9.16
CA GLU A 20 -0.20 2.78 -7.95
C GLU A 20 0.64 2.37 -6.73
N ILE A 21 0.25 2.86 -5.55
CA ILE A 21 0.91 2.61 -4.27
C ILE A 21 -0.16 2.27 -3.24
N ASP A 22 -0.13 1.05 -2.72
CA ASP A 22 -1.25 0.49 -1.96
C ASP A 22 -0.93 0.23 -0.50
N PHE A 23 -1.88 0.58 0.36
CA PHE A 23 -2.13 -0.10 1.63
C PHE A 23 -3.47 -0.81 1.57
N GLU A 24 -3.47 -2.12 1.80
CA GLU A 24 -4.68 -2.93 1.84
C GLU A 24 -4.75 -3.70 3.16
N PHE A 25 -5.80 -3.43 3.94
CA PHE A 25 -6.09 -4.13 5.19
C PHE A 25 -7.02 -5.30 4.88
N LEU A 26 -6.47 -6.51 4.89
CA LEU A 26 -7.21 -7.73 4.65
C LEU A 26 -7.88 -8.15 5.96
N GLY A 27 -9.20 -8.02 6.01
CA GLY A 27 -10.00 -8.37 7.17
C GLY A 27 -10.05 -9.87 7.44
N ASN A 28 -10.38 -10.22 8.68
CA ASN A 28 -10.29 -11.60 9.15
C ASN A 28 -11.43 -11.94 10.12
N ARG A 29 -11.57 -13.23 10.43
CA ARG A 29 -12.55 -13.72 11.41
C ARG A 29 -12.30 -13.08 12.77
N THR A 30 -13.36 -12.91 13.55
CA THR A 30 -13.29 -12.35 14.91
C THR A 30 -12.21 -13.06 15.74
N GLY A 31 -11.28 -12.29 16.32
CA GLY A 31 -10.17 -12.79 17.13
C GLY A 31 -8.93 -13.25 16.34
N GLN A 32 -8.95 -13.17 15.00
CA GLN A 32 -7.80 -13.42 14.15
C GLN A 32 -7.17 -12.09 13.67
N PRO A 33 -5.85 -12.03 13.49
CA PRO A 33 -5.16 -10.79 13.14
C PRO A 33 -5.49 -10.35 11.72
N TYR A 34 -5.55 -9.03 11.51
CA TYR A 34 -5.54 -8.41 10.19
C TYR A 34 -4.18 -8.60 9.52
N ILE A 35 -4.19 -8.68 8.18
CA ILE A 35 -2.98 -8.61 7.38
C ILE A 35 -2.93 -7.23 6.74
N LEU A 36 -1.78 -6.56 6.85
CA LEU A 36 -1.48 -5.39 6.04
C LEU A 36 -0.71 -5.82 4.80
N GLN A 37 -1.30 -5.60 3.63
CA GLN A 37 -0.66 -5.77 2.33
C GLN A 37 -0.21 -4.40 1.81
N THR A 38 0.99 -4.36 1.22
CA THR A 38 1.46 -3.23 0.41
C THR A 38 1.75 -3.70 -1.00
N ASN A 39 1.48 -2.85 -2.00
CA ASN A 39 1.82 -3.11 -3.38
C ASN A 39 2.34 -1.85 -4.07
N VAL A 40 3.04 -2.05 -5.19
CA VAL A 40 3.53 -0.96 -6.04
C VAL A 40 3.34 -1.36 -7.51
N PHE A 41 2.50 -0.62 -8.22
CA PHE A 41 2.35 -0.70 -9.67
C PHE A 41 3.20 0.37 -10.36
N THR A 42 3.79 -0.02 -11.48
CA THR A 42 4.61 0.86 -12.33
C THR A 42 4.25 0.57 -13.78
N GLY A 43 3.75 1.55 -14.53
CA GLY A 43 3.37 1.34 -15.94
C GLY A 43 2.29 0.26 -16.10
N GLY A 44 1.34 0.18 -15.16
CA GLY A 44 0.27 -0.83 -15.13
C GLY A 44 0.70 -2.21 -14.65
N LYS A 45 1.97 -2.40 -14.29
CA LYS A 45 2.49 -3.68 -13.79
C LYS A 45 2.68 -3.66 -12.28
N GLY A 46 1.92 -4.49 -11.58
CA GLY A 46 2.02 -4.78 -10.15
C GLY A 46 2.87 -6.03 -9.86
N ASP A 47 2.29 -6.99 -9.15
CA ASP A 47 2.91 -8.26 -8.68
C ASP A 47 4.08 -8.04 -7.70
N ARG A 48 3.94 -7.05 -6.82
CA ARG A 48 4.97 -6.67 -5.83
C ARG A 48 4.40 -6.68 -4.42
N GLU A 49 3.50 -7.59 -4.12
CA GLU A 49 2.81 -7.66 -2.84
C GLU A 49 3.79 -8.02 -1.71
N GLN A 50 3.68 -7.32 -0.60
CA GLN A 50 4.27 -7.74 0.67
C GLN A 50 3.20 -7.72 1.76
N ARG A 51 3.19 -8.76 2.60
CA ARG A 51 2.20 -8.94 3.66
C ARG A 51 2.87 -9.02 5.01
N ILE A 52 2.35 -8.28 5.98
CA ILE A 52 2.81 -8.32 7.37
C ILE A 52 1.62 -8.42 8.33
N TYR A 53 1.88 -8.97 9.51
CA TYR A 53 1.05 -8.72 10.67
C TYR A 53 1.51 -7.45 11.37
N LEU A 54 0.56 -6.68 11.90
CA LEU A 54 0.86 -5.51 12.71
C LEU A 54 1.22 -5.94 14.14
N TRP A 55 2.08 -5.18 14.80
CA TRP A 55 2.47 -5.39 16.20
C TRP A 55 1.44 -4.84 17.20
N PHE A 56 0.26 -4.49 16.73
CA PHE A 56 -0.88 -3.98 17.48
C PHE A 56 -2.20 -4.45 16.82
N ASP A 57 -3.32 -4.28 17.52
CA ASP A 57 -4.66 -4.52 16.98
C ASP A 57 -5.16 -3.24 16.27
N PRO A 58 -5.21 -3.20 14.93
CA PRO A 58 -5.58 -2.00 14.18
C PRO A 58 -7.07 -1.63 14.31
N THR A 59 -7.87 -2.44 15.02
CA THR A 59 -9.30 -2.16 15.25
C THR A 59 -9.59 -1.44 16.56
N LYS A 60 -8.58 -1.29 17.42
CA LYS A 60 -8.75 -0.73 18.77
C LYS A 60 -8.50 0.76 18.85
N GLU A 61 -7.52 1.24 18.10
CA GLU A 61 -7.09 2.63 18.12
C GLU A 61 -6.73 3.08 16.70
N TYR A 62 -6.72 4.39 16.49
CA TYR A 62 -6.24 4.97 15.24
C TYR A 62 -4.71 4.92 15.20
N HIS A 63 -4.18 4.50 14.05
CA HIS A 63 -2.76 4.51 13.72
C HIS A 63 -2.51 5.28 12.43
N ARG A 64 -1.31 5.83 12.26
CA ARG A 64 -0.98 6.61 11.07
C ARG A 64 -0.37 5.71 9.99
N TYR A 65 -1.00 5.65 8.83
CA TYR A 65 -0.45 4.98 7.65
C TYR A 65 -0.03 6.06 6.66
N SER A 66 1.23 6.08 6.28
CA SER A 66 1.76 7.15 5.43
C SER A 66 2.74 6.64 4.40
N VAL A 67 2.80 7.37 3.29
CA VAL A 67 3.74 7.13 2.19
C VAL A 67 4.66 8.35 2.11
N LEU A 68 5.96 8.14 2.21
CA LEU A 68 6.96 9.11 1.75
C LEU A 68 7.36 8.71 0.34
N TRP A 69 7.09 9.57 -0.64
CA TRP A 69 7.42 9.33 -2.04
C TRP A 69 8.22 10.50 -2.60
N ASN A 70 9.40 10.20 -3.12
CA ASN A 70 10.30 11.15 -3.77
C ASN A 70 11.03 10.48 -4.95
N MET A 71 11.95 11.21 -5.59
CA MET A 71 12.67 10.73 -6.77
C MET A 71 13.57 9.51 -6.52
N ASP A 72 13.93 9.24 -5.26
CA ASP A 72 14.87 8.18 -4.90
C ASP A 72 14.15 6.92 -4.42
N GLN A 73 12.97 7.07 -3.81
CA GLN A 73 12.26 5.97 -3.16
C GLN A 73 10.80 6.25 -2.80
N ILE A 74 10.07 5.17 -2.58
CA ILE A 74 8.81 5.10 -1.84
C ILE A 74 9.07 4.40 -0.52
N VAL A 75 8.61 4.99 0.59
CA VAL A 75 8.67 4.40 1.92
C VAL A 75 7.25 4.30 2.47
N PHE A 76 6.87 3.09 2.85
CA PHE A 76 5.62 2.82 3.56
C PHE A 76 5.89 2.86 5.06
N LEU A 77 5.12 3.66 5.78
CA LEU A 77 5.23 3.81 7.23
C LEU A 77 3.94 3.43 7.92
N VAL A 78 4.09 2.76 9.06
CA VAL A 78 3.05 2.59 10.07
C VAL A 78 3.53 3.33 11.31
N ASP A 79 2.74 4.32 11.72
CA ASP A 79 3.12 5.39 12.63
C ASP A 79 4.38 6.11 12.15
N ASP A 80 5.53 5.83 12.76
CA ASP A 80 6.84 6.35 12.40
C ASP A 80 7.84 5.24 12.01
N ILE A 81 7.35 4.01 11.89
CA ILE A 81 8.16 2.83 11.61
C ILE A 81 8.07 2.51 10.11
N PRO A 82 9.19 2.55 9.36
CA PRO A 82 9.20 2.12 7.98
C PRO A 82 9.01 0.60 7.91
N ILE A 83 7.97 0.16 7.20
CA ILE A 83 7.66 -1.27 7.01
C ILE A 83 8.13 -1.79 5.66
N ARG A 84 8.31 -0.90 4.67
CA ARG A 84 8.80 -1.24 3.33
C ARG A 84 9.45 -0.04 2.68
N VAL A 85 10.55 -0.28 1.96
CA VAL A 85 11.19 0.71 1.08
C VAL A 85 11.25 0.13 -0.34
N PHE A 86 10.72 0.88 -1.30
CA PHE A 86 10.83 0.59 -2.73
C PHE A 86 11.73 1.64 -3.37
N LYS A 87 12.97 1.27 -3.69
CA LYS A 87 13.98 2.18 -4.22
C LYS A 87 13.84 2.36 -5.73
N ASN A 88 14.20 3.54 -6.20
CA ASN A 88 14.38 3.81 -7.61
C ASN A 88 15.68 3.19 -8.12
N CYS A 89 15.57 2.05 -8.81
CA CYS A 89 16.70 1.32 -9.37
C CYS A 89 16.67 1.44 -10.90
N LYS A 90 16.72 2.67 -11.43
CA LYS A 90 16.72 2.95 -12.88
C LYS A 90 17.78 2.14 -13.63
N ASP A 91 18.97 2.01 -13.02
CA ASP A 91 20.10 1.28 -13.58
C ASP A 91 19.85 -0.23 -13.72
N LEU A 92 18.83 -0.76 -13.03
CA LEU A 92 18.42 -2.17 -13.05
C LEU A 92 17.07 -2.36 -13.76
N GLY A 93 16.54 -1.32 -14.43
CA GLY A 93 15.27 -1.37 -15.15
C GLY A 93 14.03 -1.32 -14.24
N SER A 94 14.17 -0.95 -12.96
CA SER A 94 13.04 -0.68 -12.07
C SER A 94 12.78 0.81 -12.03
N GLU A 95 11.67 1.23 -12.61
CA GLU A 95 11.18 2.60 -12.49
C GLU A 95 10.30 2.72 -11.24
N ILE A 96 10.33 3.86 -10.56
CA ILE A 96 9.33 4.22 -9.56
C ILE A 96 8.15 4.88 -10.26
N PRO A 97 6.95 4.87 -9.65
CA PRO A 97 5.87 5.75 -10.02
C PRO A 97 6.37 7.16 -10.34
N PHE A 98 6.09 7.65 -11.54
CA PHE A 98 6.50 8.97 -12.01
C PHE A 98 5.48 9.58 -12.99
N GLN A 99 4.20 9.36 -12.75
CA GLN A 99 3.16 10.12 -13.42
C GLN A 99 2.82 11.43 -12.67
N PRO A 100 2.62 12.56 -13.38
CA PRO A 100 2.48 13.88 -12.77
C PRO A 100 1.17 14.07 -11.98
N THR A 101 0.18 13.20 -12.16
CA THR A 101 -1.11 13.27 -11.47
C THR A 101 -1.41 11.94 -10.79
N HIS A 102 -1.33 11.93 -9.46
CA HIS A 102 -1.84 10.85 -8.63
C HIS A 102 -2.96 11.41 -7.75
N GLU A 103 -4.08 10.71 -7.72
CA GLU A 103 -5.19 11.02 -6.82
C GLU A 103 -5.08 10.12 -5.58
N ASN A 104 -5.45 10.67 -4.42
CA ASN A 104 -5.58 9.90 -3.19
C ASN A 104 -6.96 9.26 -3.14
N PHE A 105 -7.01 7.94 -3.03
CA PHE A 105 -8.24 7.17 -2.91
C PHE A 105 -8.31 6.45 -1.57
N ASN A 106 -9.54 6.30 -1.09
CA ASN A 106 -9.87 5.47 0.06
C ASN A 106 -11.13 4.68 -0.30
N SER A 107 -11.10 3.36 -0.10
CA SER A 107 -12.25 2.51 -0.42
C SER A 107 -12.41 1.36 0.58
N LEU A 108 -13.62 0.82 0.63
CA LEU A 108 -13.97 -0.37 1.40
C LEU A 108 -14.78 -1.27 0.47
N TRP A 109 -14.31 -2.50 0.26
CA TRP A 109 -14.94 -3.45 -0.64
C TRP A 109 -14.81 -4.90 -0.15
N ASN A 110 -15.57 -5.79 -0.79
CA ASN A 110 -15.55 -7.22 -0.51
C ASN A 110 -14.72 -7.95 -1.57
N ALA A 111 -13.71 -8.71 -1.14
CA ALA A 111 -12.73 -9.40 -1.97
C ALA A 111 -12.92 -10.92 -1.97
#